data_AF-A0A946NPK3-F1
#
_entry.id   AF-A0A946NPK3-F1
#
_cell.length_a   1.000
_cell.length_b   1.000
_cell.length_c   1.000
_cell.angle_alpha   90.00
_cell.angle_beta   90.00
_cell.angle_gamma   90.00
#
_symmetry.space_group_name_H-M   'P 1'
#
loop_
_entity.id
_entity.type
_entity.pdbx_description
1 polymer ?
#
loop_
_entity_poly.entity_id
_entity_poly.type
_entity_poly.pdbx_seq_one_letter_code
_entity_poly.pdbx_strand_id
1 'polypeptide(L)' 'MAHPSLFIDALQYNNWSEEIFKQINQGGLSAVHVTICYHEDF' A
#
# COMPACT_ATOMS: atom_id res chain seq x y z
N MET A 1 -4.08 -5.73 27.23
CA MET A 1 -3.01 -5.98 26.24
C MET A 1 -3.11 -4.88 25.20
N ALA A 2 -2.04 -4.13 24.94
CA ALA A 2 -2.06 -3.12 23.89
C ALA A 2 -2.19 -3.82 22.54
N HIS A 3 -3.12 -3.36 21.70
CA HIS A 3 -3.21 -3.83 20.33
C HIS A 3 -1.97 -3.30 19.57
N PRO A 4 -1.32 -4.10 18.70
CA PRO A 4 -0.26 -3.56 17.85
C PRO A 4 -0.80 -2.38 17.04
N SER A 5 -0.01 -1.30 16.94
CA SER A 5 -0.32 -0.20 16.03
C SER A 5 -0.37 -0.73 14.60
N LEU A 6 -1.50 -0.53 13.92
CA LEU A 6 -1.69 -0.91 12.52
C LEU A 6 -1.50 0.34 11.65
N PHE A 7 -0.60 0.25 10.67
CA PHE A 7 -0.35 1.32 9.71
C PHE A 7 -0.97 0.93 8.37
N ILE A 8 -1.96 1.70 7.92
CA ILE A 8 -2.68 1.44 6.68
C ILE A 8 -2.47 2.62 5.75
N ASP A 9 -2.01 2.32 4.54
CA ASP A 9 -2.02 3.28 3.44
C ASP A 9 -3.30 3.10 2.62
N ALA A 10 -4.13 4.13 2.61
CA ALA A 10 -5.46 4.09 2.05
C ALA A 10 -5.52 4.42 0.54
N LEU A 11 -4.40 4.77 -0.10
CA LEU A 11 -4.39 5.07 -1.53
C LEU A 11 -2.98 5.02 -2.12
N GLN A 12 -2.71 3.99 -2.94
CA GLN A 12 -1.46 3.88 -3.67
C GLN A 12 -1.67 3.68 -5.17
N TYR A 13 -0.84 4.38 -5.96
CA TYR A 13 -0.71 4.26 -7.40
C TYR A 13 0.76 3.96 -7.70
N ASN A 14 1.05 2.73 -8.11
CA ASN A 14 2.41 2.29 -8.37
C ASN A 14 2.46 1.44 -9.63
N ASN A 15 3.62 1.39 -10.27
CA ASN A 15 3.92 0.34 -11.22
C ASN A 15 4.29 -0.94 -10.44
N TRP A 16 3.28 -1.67 -9.98
CA TRP A 16 3.41 -2.74 -9.01
C TRP A 16 4.45 -3.80 -9.37
N SER A 17 5.34 -4.10 -8.42
CA SER A 17 6.41 -5.10 -8.54
C SER A 17 6.70 -5.72 -7.17
N GLU A 18 7.36 -6.88 -7.15
CA GLU A 18 7.81 -7.53 -5.90
C GLU A 18 8.71 -6.60 -5.06
N GLU A 19 9.54 -5.78 -5.71
CA GLU A 19 10.43 -4.84 -5.03
C GLU A 19 9.66 -3.79 -4.23
N ILE A 20 8.57 -3.25 -4.79
CA ILE A 20 7.68 -2.30 -4.11
C ILE A 20 7.04 -2.95 -2.88
N PHE A 21 6.57 -4.20 -2.99
CA PHE A 21 6.00 -4.91 -1.83
C PHE A 21 7.04 -5.15 -0.73
N LYS A 22 8.30 -5.44 -1.09
CA LYS A 22 9.39 -5.56 -0.11
C LYS A 22 9.65 -4.24 0.61
N GLN A 23 9.65 -3.12 -0.09
CA GLN A 23 9.80 -1.80 0.50
C GLN A 23 8.63 -1.45 1.43
N ILE A 24 7.39 -1.73 1.02
CA ILE A 24 6.19 -1.52 1.85
C ILE A 24 6.27 -2.34 3.15
N ASN A 25 6.68 -3.60 3.06
CA ASN A 25 6.89 -4.47 4.23
C ASN A 25 8.03 -3.96 5.13
N GLN A 26 9.16 -3.57 4.55
CA GLN A 26 10.28 -2.98 5.30
C GLN A 26 9.90 -1.66 5.99
N GLY A 27 8.98 -0.89 5.40
CA GLY A 27 8.41 0.32 5.98
C GLY A 27 7.42 0.08 7.12
N GLY A 28 7.07 -1.18 7.42
CA GLY A 28 6.20 -1.54 8.55
C GLY A 28 4.71 -1.30 8.31
N LEU A 29 4.28 -1.17 7.06
CA LEU A 29 2.85 -1.08 6.75
C LEU A 29 2.16 -2.43 7.00
N SER A 30 0.97 -2.36 7.59
CA SER A 30 0.11 -3.51 7.84
C SER A 30 -0.81 -3.82 6.66
N ALA A 31 -1.22 -2.79 5.90
CA ALA A 31 -2.04 -2.95 4.71
C ALA A 31 -1.87 -1.76 3.75
N VAL A 32 -2.15 -2.01 2.47
CA VAL A 32 -2.18 -1.00 1.42
C VAL A 32 -3.41 -1.20 0.55
N HIS A 33 -4.11 -0.11 0.23
CA HIS A 33 -5.17 -0.08 -0.77
C HIS A 33 -4.55 0.15 -2.16
N VAL A 34 -4.52 -0.92 -2.94
CA VAL A 34 -3.91 -0.97 -4.27
C VAL A 34 -4.89 -0.44 -5.31
N THR A 35 -4.52 0.62 -6.02
CA THR A 35 -5.25 1.01 -7.22
C THR A 35 -4.79 0.15 -8.40
N ILE A 36 -5.73 -0.60 -8.98
CA ILE A 36 -5.46 -1.48 -10.14
C ILE A 36 -5.78 -0.81 -11.48
N CYS A 37 -6.72 0.14 -11.45
CA CYS A 37 -7.10 0.94 -12.59
C CYS A 37 -7.71 2.24 -12.08
N TYR A 38 -7.58 3.26 -12.90
CA TYR A 38 -8.25 4.54 -12.73
C TYR A 38 -8.56 5.04 -14.14
N HIS A 39 -9.73 5.63 -14.30
CA HIS A 39 -10.12 6.28 -15.55
C HIS A 39 -10.20 7.76 -15.25
N GLU A 40 -9.33 8.54 -15.87
CA GLU A 40 -9.45 9.99 -15.95
C GLU A 40 -10.03 10.32 -17.32
N ASP A 41 -11.17 11.04 -17.30
CA ASP A 41 -11.77 11.58 -18.52
C ASP A 41 -10.75 12.53 -19.20
N PHE A 42 -10.58 12.37 -20.51
CA PHE A 42 -9.88 13.31 -21.40
C PHE A 42 -10.87 14.15 -22.19
#